data_AF-Q01ZQ9-F1
#
_entry.id   AF-Q01ZQ9-F1
#
_cell.length_a   1.000
_cell.length_b   1.000
_cell.length_c   1.000
_cell.angle_alpha   90.00
_cell.angle_beta   90.00
_cell.angle_gamma   90.00
#
_symmetry.space_group_name_H-M   'P 1'
#
loop_
_entity.id
_entity.type
_entity.pdbx_description
1 polymer ?
#
loop_
_entity_poly.entity_id
_entity_poly.type
_entity_poly.pdbx_seq_one_letter_code
_entity_poly.pdbx_strand_id
1 'polypeptide(L)'
;MANRRIEEQLDKLSALRGVPAAQAAPAIRKALDDRVNLVVAKAANLAAELNLADAVPDLRRAFDRLFDDPVKRDPQCWGKNAMARALGALEHRESAPYLRGASHIQMEPVWGGQEDTAGPLRGICLLALPACADIERSQVLRHLVNALTEPAPPVRADAARALAGLQGDDCALLLRLKARAGDTEAAVSGQVLESLLAIERRDGLPFVNAFLEPGDAVAEEAALALGGSRLAPAVDLLLETWKTARGAEFREAILRGLSISRDDRAIAFLQALAAEGRPQDAAAARAALELFLSNREHA
;
A
#
# COMPACT_ATOMS: atom_id res chain seq x y z
N MET A 1 -25.01 25.46 -10.22
CA MET A 1 -25.19 26.01 -8.87
C MET A 1 -24.88 25.00 -7.76
N ALA A 2 -25.39 23.76 -7.82
CA ALA A 2 -25.06 22.73 -6.82
C ALA A 2 -23.55 22.40 -6.75
N ASN A 3 -22.88 22.18 -7.89
CA ASN A 3 -21.44 21.89 -7.92
C ASN A 3 -20.59 23.03 -7.35
N ARG A 4 -20.88 24.28 -7.72
CA ARG A 4 -20.18 25.47 -7.17
C ARG A 4 -20.30 25.56 -5.65
N ARG A 5 -21.44 25.15 -5.07
CA ARG A 5 -21.63 25.12 -3.62
C ARG A 5 -20.79 24.04 -2.95
N ILE A 6 -20.60 22.89 -3.61
CA ILE A 6 -19.73 21.81 -3.12
C ILE A 6 -18.26 22.25 -3.17
N GLU A 7 -17.81 22.84 -4.27
CA GLU A 7 -16.45 23.40 -4.40
C GLU A 7 -16.16 24.40 -3.27
N GLU A 8 -17.07 25.35 -3.03
CA GLU A 8 -16.93 26.31 -1.92
C GLU A 8 -16.86 25.64 -0.54
N GLN A 9 -17.56 24.51 -0.33
CA GLN A 9 -17.45 23.74 0.92
C GLN A 9 -16.08 23.05 1.03
N LEU A 10 -15.59 22.47 -0.06
CA LEU A 10 -14.28 21.81 -0.10
C LEU A 10 -13.13 22.80 0.09
N ASP A 11 -13.25 24.01 -0.46
CA ASP A 11 -12.26 25.08 -0.28
C ASP A 11 -12.23 25.56 1.17
N LYS A 12 -13.40 25.75 1.78
CA LYS A 12 -13.52 26.09 3.21
C LYS A 12 -12.88 25.04 4.12
N LEU A 13 -13.05 23.75 3.80
CA LEU A 13 -12.38 22.67 4.53
C LEU A 13 -10.87 22.67 4.27
N SER A 14 -10.42 22.95 3.05
CA SER A 14 -8.99 23.02 2.72
C SER A 14 -8.27 24.12 3.49
N ALA A 15 -8.94 25.25 3.73
CA ALA A 15 -8.41 26.36 4.51
C ALA A 15 -8.21 26.04 6.00
N LEU A 16 -8.72 24.90 6.50
CA LEU A 16 -8.50 24.46 7.87
C LEU A 16 -7.16 23.72 8.07
N ARG A 17 -6.39 23.41 7.02
CA ARG A 17 -5.06 22.84 7.20
C ARG A 17 -4.14 23.82 7.92
N GLY A 18 -3.42 23.32 8.92
CA GLY A 18 -2.55 24.14 9.77
C GLY A 18 -3.29 24.98 10.81
N VAL A 19 -4.63 24.98 10.80
CA VAL A 19 -5.42 25.56 11.90
C VAL A 19 -5.33 24.63 13.11
N PRO A 20 -5.21 25.16 14.35
CA PRO A 20 -5.19 24.33 15.55
C PRO A 20 -6.40 23.39 15.60
N ALA A 21 -6.16 22.11 15.92
CA ALA A 21 -7.17 21.05 15.87
C ALA A 21 -8.45 21.40 16.64
N ALA A 22 -8.33 22.01 17.83
CA ALA A 22 -9.46 22.43 18.64
C ALA A 22 -10.37 23.47 17.95
N GLN A 23 -9.79 24.36 17.12
CA GLN A 23 -10.54 25.37 16.38
C GLN A 23 -11.17 24.81 15.10
N ALA A 24 -10.48 23.85 14.45
CA ALA A 24 -10.99 23.19 13.24
C ALA A 24 -12.09 22.15 13.56
N ALA A 25 -12.06 21.55 14.76
CA ALA A 25 -12.91 20.42 15.14
C ALA A 25 -14.42 20.63 14.90
N PRO A 26 -15.04 21.78 15.27
CA PRO A 26 -16.47 21.98 15.04
C PRO A 26 -16.85 21.95 13.55
N ALA A 27 -16.01 22.52 12.69
CA ALA A 27 -16.24 22.54 11.25
C ALA A 27 -16.05 21.15 10.63
N ILE A 28 -15.03 20.40 11.08
CA ILE A 28 -14.78 19.02 10.66
C ILE A 28 -15.95 18.12 11.06
N ARG A 29 -16.37 18.14 12.33
CA ARG A 29 -17.52 17.34 12.81
C ARG A 29 -18.81 17.64 12.06
N LYS A 30 -19.06 18.93 11.76
CA LYS A 30 -20.21 19.32 10.94
C LYS A 30 -20.13 18.73 9.52
N ALA A 31 -18.94 18.76 8.91
CA ALA A 31 -18.74 18.23 7.57
C ALA A 31 -18.80 16.68 7.51
N LEU A 32 -18.44 15.99 8.60
CA LEU A 32 -18.66 14.54 8.73
C LEU A 32 -20.15 14.16 8.69
N ASP A 33 -21.04 15.08 9.03
CA ASP A 33 -22.51 14.88 8.94
C ASP A 33 -23.12 15.35 7.62
N ASP A 34 -22.30 15.82 6.67
CA ASP A 34 -22.80 16.29 5.37
C ASP A 34 -23.39 15.13 4.54
N ARG A 35 -24.31 15.47 3.63
CA ARG A 35 -24.94 14.52 2.69
C ARG A 35 -24.06 14.25 1.47
N VAL A 36 -23.10 15.12 1.19
CA VAL A 36 -22.19 15.00 0.04
C VAL A 36 -20.96 14.18 0.45
N ASN A 37 -20.79 13.00 -0.16
CA ASN A 37 -19.69 12.09 0.18
C ASN A 37 -18.29 12.71 0.05
N LEU A 38 -18.06 13.58 -0.94
CA LEU A 38 -16.77 14.27 -1.12
C LEU A 38 -16.44 15.21 0.06
N VAL A 39 -17.46 15.88 0.62
CA VAL A 39 -17.31 16.75 1.80
C VAL A 39 -16.97 15.89 3.02
N VAL A 40 -17.69 14.77 3.19
CA VAL A 40 -17.46 13.79 4.25
C VAL A 40 -16.05 13.19 4.16
N ALA A 41 -15.59 12.82 2.96
CA ALA A 41 -14.27 12.28 2.69
C ALA A 41 -13.16 13.30 3.03
N LYS A 42 -13.31 14.56 2.60
CA LYS A 42 -12.35 15.63 2.89
C LYS A 42 -12.26 15.91 4.39
N ALA A 43 -13.38 15.87 5.10
CA ALA A 43 -13.42 16.02 6.55
C ALA A 43 -12.72 14.86 7.28
N ALA A 44 -12.89 13.61 6.82
CA ALA A 44 -12.19 12.46 7.38
C ALA A 44 -10.66 12.60 7.25
N ASN A 45 -10.19 12.94 6.04
CA ASN A 45 -8.76 13.13 5.80
C ASN A 45 -8.20 14.24 6.69
N LEU A 46 -8.92 15.36 6.82
CA LEU A 46 -8.49 16.47 7.67
C LEU A 46 -8.49 16.10 9.17
N ALA A 47 -9.45 15.27 9.62
CA ALA A 47 -9.46 14.77 10.99
C ALA A 47 -8.19 13.94 11.29
N ALA A 48 -7.75 13.12 10.33
CA ALA A 48 -6.50 12.37 10.44
C ALA A 48 -5.26 13.28 10.36
N GLU A 49 -5.21 14.20 9.39
CA GLU A 49 -4.11 15.17 9.21
C GLU A 49 -3.88 16.02 10.48
N LEU A 50 -4.95 16.38 11.20
CA LEU A 50 -4.89 17.18 12.44
C LEU A 50 -4.86 16.32 13.71
N ASN A 51 -4.76 14.99 13.59
CA ASN A 51 -4.79 14.04 14.71
C ASN A 51 -5.97 14.27 15.68
N LEU A 52 -7.18 14.48 15.15
CA LEU A 52 -8.37 14.80 15.92
C LEU A 52 -9.03 13.53 16.50
N ALA A 53 -8.40 12.91 17.50
CA ALA A 53 -8.86 11.67 18.13
C ALA A 53 -10.31 11.75 18.67
N ASP A 54 -10.72 12.90 19.20
CA ASP A 54 -12.08 13.09 19.72
C ASP A 54 -13.17 13.08 18.63
N ALA A 55 -12.81 13.05 17.34
CA ALA A 55 -13.75 12.91 16.24
C ALA A 55 -14.03 11.44 15.86
N VAL A 56 -13.36 10.46 16.47
CA VAL A 56 -13.59 9.03 16.19
C VAL A 56 -15.06 8.62 16.28
N PRO A 57 -15.86 9.04 17.30
CA PRO A 57 -17.28 8.72 17.32
C PRO A 57 -18.06 9.31 16.14
N ASP A 58 -17.67 10.49 15.65
CA ASP A 58 -18.29 11.14 14.49
C ASP A 58 -17.92 10.40 13.20
N LEU A 59 -16.65 10.01 13.04
CA LEU A 59 -16.14 9.21 11.92
C LEU A 59 -16.88 7.87 11.83
N ARG A 60 -17.06 7.16 12.95
CA ARG A 60 -17.79 5.88 12.99
C ARG A 60 -19.24 6.03 12.54
N ARG A 61 -19.98 7.02 13.09
CA ARG A 61 -21.38 7.26 12.68
C ARG A 61 -21.49 7.65 11.22
N ALA A 62 -20.58 8.48 10.72
CA ALA A 62 -20.53 8.84 9.31
C ALA A 62 -20.25 7.61 8.45
N PHE A 63 -19.26 6.80 8.82
CA PHE A 63 -18.89 5.58 8.10
C PHE A 63 -20.07 4.61 8.00
N ASP A 64 -20.77 4.34 9.11
CA ASP A 64 -21.94 3.46 9.13
C ASP A 64 -23.04 3.93 8.17
N ARG A 65 -23.31 5.23 8.14
CA ARG A 65 -24.33 5.83 7.25
C ARG A 65 -23.98 5.70 5.77
N LEU A 66 -22.69 5.66 5.40
CA LEU A 66 -22.28 5.53 3.99
C LEU A 66 -22.57 4.14 3.40
N PHE A 67 -22.87 3.16 4.24
CA PHE A 67 -23.31 1.84 3.80
C PHE A 67 -24.83 1.75 3.53
N ASP A 68 -25.62 2.74 3.94
CA ASP A 68 -27.06 2.78 3.67
C ASP A 68 -27.32 3.32 2.26
N ASP A 69 -27.95 2.55 1.36
CA ASP A 69 -28.08 2.93 -0.06
C ASP A 69 -26.71 3.38 -0.66
N PRO A 70 -25.71 2.48 -0.63
CA PRO A 70 -24.30 2.85 -0.67
C PRO A 70 -23.89 3.42 -2.03
N VAL A 71 -24.49 2.95 -3.13
CA VAL A 71 -24.27 3.47 -4.49
C VAL A 71 -24.73 4.93 -4.61
N LYS A 72 -25.86 5.27 -3.98
CA LYS A 72 -26.38 6.64 -4.01
C LYS A 72 -25.65 7.56 -3.05
N ARG A 73 -25.36 7.07 -1.84
CA ARG A 73 -24.77 7.90 -0.77
C ARG A 73 -23.29 8.11 -0.91
N ASP A 74 -22.58 7.13 -1.45
CA ASP A 74 -21.13 7.18 -1.59
C ASP A 74 -20.68 6.41 -2.83
N PRO A 75 -21.04 6.92 -4.03
CA PRO A 75 -20.54 6.35 -5.27
C PRO A 75 -19.01 6.31 -5.24
N GLN A 76 -18.46 5.22 -5.75
CA GLN A 76 -17.04 4.89 -5.79
C GLN A 76 -16.36 4.75 -4.40
N CYS A 77 -17.13 4.64 -3.32
CA CYS A 77 -16.64 4.47 -1.96
C CYS A 77 -15.70 5.60 -1.46
N TRP A 78 -15.75 6.82 -2.01
CA TRP A 78 -14.84 7.91 -1.63
C TRP A 78 -14.85 8.21 -0.13
N GLY A 79 -16.05 8.32 0.44
CA GLY A 79 -16.24 8.56 1.86
C GLY A 79 -15.79 7.36 2.70
N LYS A 80 -16.21 6.14 2.34
CA LYS A 80 -15.82 4.91 3.06
C LYS A 80 -14.30 4.73 3.11
N ASN A 81 -13.62 4.93 1.98
CA ASN A 81 -12.16 4.82 1.88
C ASN A 81 -11.46 5.85 2.79
N ALA A 82 -11.94 7.10 2.79
CA ALA A 82 -11.39 8.15 3.65
C ALA A 82 -11.64 7.86 5.14
N MET A 83 -12.84 7.38 5.50
CA MET A 83 -13.17 7.01 6.88
C MET A 83 -12.30 5.87 7.41
N ALA A 84 -12.17 4.78 6.64
CA ALA A 84 -11.38 3.64 7.06
C ALA A 84 -9.90 4.02 7.28
N ARG A 85 -9.32 4.83 6.39
CA ARG A 85 -7.97 5.38 6.56
C ARG A 85 -7.86 6.30 7.78
N ALA A 86 -8.83 7.21 7.97
CA ALA A 86 -8.81 8.14 9.09
C ALA A 86 -8.91 7.42 10.44
N LEU A 87 -9.77 6.40 10.54
CA LEU A 87 -9.87 5.56 11.73
C LEU A 87 -8.54 4.85 12.02
N GLY A 88 -7.88 4.28 11.00
CA GLY A 88 -6.56 3.67 11.16
C GLY A 88 -5.49 4.67 11.61
N ALA A 89 -5.45 5.86 11.00
CA ALA A 89 -4.51 6.91 11.35
C ALA A 89 -4.70 7.47 12.77
N LEU A 90 -5.94 7.43 13.29
CA LEU A 90 -6.28 7.81 14.67
C LEU A 90 -6.23 6.61 15.63
N GLU A 91 -5.56 5.53 15.23
CA GLU A 91 -5.33 4.31 16.02
C GLU A 91 -6.61 3.65 16.58
N HIS A 92 -7.71 3.70 15.84
CA HIS A 92 -8.93 2.99 16.22
C HIS A 92 -8.71 1.46 16.16
N ARG A 93 -9.07 0.74 17.24
CA ARG A 93 -8.75 -0.69 17.41
C ARG A 93 -9.94 -1.63 17.54
N GLU A 94 -11.17 -1.16 17.30
CA GLU A 94 -12.32 -2.07 17.21
C GLU A 94 -12.41 -2.62 15.79
N SER A 95 -12.52 -3.94 15.67
CA SER A 95 -12.49 -4.66 14.40
C SER A 95 -13.76 -4.47 13.57
N ALA A 96 -14.91 -4.22 14.21
CA ALA A 96 -16.22 -4.25 13.54
C ALA A 96 -16.33 -3.34 12.30
N PRO A 97 -15.87 -2.07 12.31
CA PRO A 97 -15.89 -1.22 11.12
C PRO A 97 -15.00 -1.78 9.99
N TYR A 98 -13.84 -2.33 10.33
CA TYR A 98 -12.90 -2.88 9.37
C TYR A 98 -13.39 -4.21 8.79
N LEU A 99 -13.98 -5.10 9.59
CA LEU A 99 -14.59 -6.34 9.10
C LEU A 99 -15.73 -6.07 8.10
N ARG A 100 -16.55 -5.04 8.39
CA ARG A 100 -17.60 -4.58 7.49
C ARG A 100 -17.03 -4.11 6.15
N GLY A 101 -16.02 -3.25 6.17
CA GLY A 101 -15.38 -2.75 4.94
C GLY A 101 -14.60 -3.81 4.17
N ALA A 102 -13.91 -4.73 4.87
CA ALA A 102 -13.14 -5.84 4.29
C ALA A 102 -14.02 -6.83 3.50
N SER A 103 -15.32 -6.89 3.82
CA SER A 103 -16.28 -7.78 3.16
C SER A 103 -17.24 -7.02 2.23
N HIS A 104 -17.09 -5.70 2.08
CA HIS A 104 -18.02 -4.88 1.32
C HIS A 104 -17.84 -5.05 -0.18
N ILE A 105 -18.95 -5.12 -0.91
CA ILE A 105 -19.01 -5.15 -2.38
C ILE A 105 -19.96 -4.04 -2.81
N GLN A 106 -19.56 -3.24 -3.79
CA GLN A 106 -20.38 -2.15 -4.30
C GLN A 106 -20.41 -2.18 -5.82
N MET A 107 -21.38 -2.91 -6.36
CA MET A 107 -21.62 -2.96 -7.81
C MET A 107 -22.22 -1.63 -8.27
N GLU A 108 -21.53 -0.94 -9.16
CA GLU A 108 -21.95 0.33 -9.76
C GLU A 108 -22.04 0.24 -11.28
N PRO A 109 -22.95 1.01 -11.91
CA PRO A 109 -23.13 0.99 -13.34
C PRO A 109 -21.92 1.52 -14.10
N VAL A 110 -21.45 0.71 -15.05
CA VAL A 110 -20.45 1.09 -16.05
C VAL A 110 -21.00 0.83 -17.45
N TRP A 111 -20.32 1.32 -18.48
CA TRP A 111 -20.73 1.03 -19.86
C TRP A 111 -20.70 -0.48 -20.12
N GLY A 112 -21.86 -1.06 -20.41
CA GLY A 112 -21.98 -2.49 -20.71
C GLY A 112 -22.05 -3.42 -19.50
N GLY A 113 -22.22 -2.93 -18.27
CA GLY A 113 -22.37 -3.82 -17.11
C GLY A 113 -22.35 -3.13 -15.75
N GLN A 114 -21.74 -3.80 -14.78
CA GLN A 114 -21.48 -3.28 -13.44
C GLN A 114 -20.04 -3.61 -13.06
N GLU A 115 -19.43 -2.75 -12.25
CA GLU A 115 -18.09 -2.96 -11.69
C GLU A 115 -18.15 -2.82 -10.17
N ASP A 116 -17.38 -3.63 -9.46
CA ASP A 116 -17.24 -3.50 -8.01
C ASP A 116 -16.23 -2.40 -7.65
N THR A 117 -16.73 -1.29 -7.10
CA THR A 117 -15.89 -0.13 -6.73
C THR A 117 -15.31 -0.21 -5.33
N ALA A 118 -15.64 -1.26 -4.55
CA ALA A 118 -15.25 -1.38 -3.16
C ALA A 118 -13.87 -2.06 -2.94
N GLY A 119 -13.17 -2.47 -4.00
CA GLY A 119 -11.83 -3.06 -3.91
C GLY A 119 -10.86 -2.28 -3.00
N PRO A 120 -10.67 -0.96 -3.20
CA PRO A 120 -9.83 -0.14 -2.33
C PRO A 120 -10.29 -0.14 -0.86
N LEU A 121 -11.60 -0.14 -0.59
CA LEU A 121 -12.13 -0.19 0.77
C LEU A 121 -11.71 -1.49 1.46
N ARG A 122 -11.83 -2.62 0.74
CA ARG A 122 -11.44 -3.93 1.27
C ARG A 122 -9.97 -3.96 1.67
N GLY A 123 -9.08 -3.50 0.78
CA GLY A 123 -7.64 -3.42 1.05
C GLY A 123 -7.30 -2.58 2.29
N ILE A 124 -7.85 -1.36 2.38
CA ILE A 124 -7.64 -0.46 3.53
C ILE A 124 -8.09 -1.11 4.84
N CYS A 125 -9.26 -1.75 4.84
CA CYS A 125 -9.80 -2.37 6.02
C CYS A 125 -9.00 -3.62 6.43
N LEU A 126 -8.55 -4.44 5.48
CA LEU A 126 -7.71 -5.60 5.76
C LEU A 126 -6.37 -5.20 6.40
N LEU A 127 -5.76 -4.09 5.95
CA LEU A 127 -4.54 -3.53 6.55
C LEU A 127 -4.71 -3.10 8.00
N ALA A 128 -5.92 -2.71 8.41
CA ALA A 128 -6.20 -2.25 9.78
C ALA A 128 -6.48 -3.39 10.77
N LEU A 129 -6.95 -4.55 10.28
CA LEU A 129 -7.32 -5.69 11.14
C LEU A 129 -6.21 -6.17 12.08
N PRO A 130 -4.92 -6.28 11.66
CA PRO A 130 -3.84 -6.71 12.56
C PRO A 130 -3.67 -5.87 13.83
N ALA A 131 -4.08 -4.60 13.83
CA ALA A 131 -3.95 -3.70 14.97
C ALA A 131 -5.16 -3.73 15.93
N CYS A 132 -6.24 -4.42 15.54
CA CYS A 132 -7.47 -4.49 16.33
C CYS A 132 -7.30 -5.41 17.54
N ALA A 133 -7.86 -5.02 18.68
CA ALA A 133 -7.66 -5.71 19.97
C ALA A 133 -8.78 -6.71 20.32
N ASP A 134 -9.90 -6.66 19.59
CA ASP A 134 -11.14 -7.38 19.84
C ASP A 134 -11.37 -8.55 18.86
N ILE A 135 -10.38 -8.86 18.02
CA ILE A 135 -10.42 -9.96 17.05
C ILE A 135 -9.23 -10.90 17.24
N GLU A 136 -9.50 -12.20 17.23
CA GLU A 136 -8.46 -13.19 17.38
C GLU A 136 -7.56 -13.25 16.15
N ARG A 137 -6.26 -13.44 16.36
CA ARG A 137 -5.26 -13.58 15.27
C ARG A 137 -5.71 -14.61 14.22
N SER A 138 -6.23 -15.74 14.66
CA SER A 138 -6.70 -16.80 13.76
C SER A 138 -7.87 -16.36 12.87
N GLN A 139 -8.72 -15.44 13.34
CA GLN A 139 -9.80 -14.87 12.55
C GLN A 139 -9.26 -13.86 11.54
N VAL A 140 -8.32 -12.99 11.94
CA VAL A 140 -7.62 -12.08 11.03
C VAL A 140 -6.97 -12.86 9.88
N LEU A 141 -6.24 -13.94 10.19
CA LEU A 141 -5.61 -14.79 9.19
C LEU A 141 -6.60 -15.41 8.19
N ARG A 142 -7.80 -15.82 8.63
CA ARG A 142 -8.84 -16.34 7.72
C ARG A 142 -9.29 -15.28 6.71
N HIS A 143 -9.43 -14.02 7.14
CA HIS A 143 -9.75 -12.93 6.24
C HIS A 143 -8.62 -12.65 5.25
N LEU A 144 -7.37 -12.63 5.72
CA LEU A 144 -6.20 -12.38 4.88
C LEU A 144 -5.96 -13.49 3.84
N VAL A 145 -6.18 -14.76 4.21
CA VAL A 145 -6.07 -15.90 3.26
C VAL A 145 -7.05 -15.75 2.11
N ASN A 146 -8.32 -15.41 2.38
CA ASN A 146 -9.29 -15.17 1.32
C ASN A 146 -8.90 -13.98 0.44
N ALA A 147 -8.32 -12.93 1.04
CA ALA A 147 -7.90 -11.73 0.33
C ALA A 147 -6.68 -11.96 -0.59
N LEU A 148 -5.81 -12.93 -0.31
CA LEU A 148 -4.69 -13.30 -1.19
C LEU A 148 -5.12 -13.89 -2.55
N THR A 149 -6.40 -14.25 -2.69
CA THR A 149 -7.00 -14.79 -3.91
C THR A 149 -8.10 -13.88 -4.50
N GLU A 150 -8.19 -12.66 -4.01
CA GLU A 150 -9.24 -11.71 -4.43
C GLU A 150 -9.01 -11.24 -5.89
N PRO A 151 -10.07 -11.02 -6.70
CA PRO A 151 -9.92 -10.61 -8.10
C PRO A 151 -9.10 -9.34 -8.33
N ALA A 152 -9.25 -8.33 -7.47
CA ALA A 152 -8.56 -7.05 -7.56
C ALA A 152 -7.11 -7.18 -7.04
N PRO A 153 -6.09 -6.94 -7.89
CA PRO A 153 -4.69 -7.01 -7.49
C PRO A 153 -4.31 -6.15 -6.27
N PRO A 154 -4.83 -4.91 -6.11
CA PRO A 154 -4.52 -4.09 -4.94
C PRO A 154 -4.92 -4.75 -3.62
N VAL A 155 -6.03 -5.51 -3.59
CA VAL A 155 -6.49 -6.20 -2.38
C VAL A 155 -5.54 -7.34 -2.02
N ARG A 156 -5.05 -8.08 -3.01
CA ARG A 156 -4.06 -9.15 -2.80
C ARG A 156 -2.74 -8.59 -2.25
N ALA A 157 -2.29 -7.45 -2.80
CA ALA A 157 -1.09 -6.75 -2.32
C ALA A 157 -1.26 -6.23 -0.88
N ASP A 158 -2.40 -5.63 -0.55
CA ASP A 158 -2.71 -5.17 0.80
C ASP A 158 -2.83 -6.31 1.81
N ALA A 159 -3.35 -7.48 1.38
CA ALA A 159 -3.36 -8.68 2.22
C ALA A 159 -1.94 -9.16 2.56
N ALA A 160 -1.00 -9.12 1.60
CA ALA A 160 0.40 -9.45 1.85
C ALA A 160 1.04 -8.48 2.86
N ARG A 161 0.81 -7.17 2.69
CA ARG A 161 1.26 -6.14 3.64
C ARG A 161 0.66 -6.33 5.04
N ALA A 162 -0.62 -6.69 5.12
CA ALA A 162 -1.28 -6.96 6.39
C ALA A 162 -0.68 -8.19 7.11
N LEU A 163 -0.32 -9.25 6.37
CA LEU A 163 0.42 -10.40 6.92
C LEU A 163 1.78 -9.99 7.46
N ALA A 164 2.53 -9.14 6.73
CA ALA A 164 3.77 -8.57 7.23
C ALA A 164 3.55 -7.74 8.51
N GLY A 165 2.53 -6.90 8.57
CA GLY A 165 2.20 -6.14 9.78
C GLY A 165 1.85 -7.03 10.98
N LEU A 166 1.20 -8.16 10.74
CA LEU A 166 0.81 -9.13 11.77
C LEU A 166 2.00 -9.97 12.28
N GLN A 167 3.11 -10.03 11.52
CA GLN A 167 4.35 -10.76 11.82
C GLN A 167 4.13 -12.27 12.06
N GLY A 168 5.16 -13.06 12.37
CA GLY A 168 5.03 -14.47 12.78
C GLY A 168 5.19 -15.52 11.66
N ASP A 169 5.54 -16.74 12.07
CA ASP A 169 5.84 -17.86 11.17
C ASP A 169 4.64 -18.31 10.32
N ASP A 170 3.43 -18.27 10.89
CA ASP A 170 2.19 -18.54 10.16
C ASP A 170 2.00 -17.57 8.98
N CYS A 171 2.25 -16.27 9.18
CA CYS A 171 2.24 -15.26 8.12
C CYS A 171 3.34 -15.53 7.08
N ALA A 172 4.56 -15.85 7.51
CA ALA A 172 5.66 -16.15 6.60
C ALA A 172 5.36 -17.38 5.73
N LEU A 173 4.79 -18.44 6.30
CA LEU A 173 4.38 -19.64 5.57
C LEU A 173 3.29 -19.35 4.53
N LEU A 174 2.31 -18.50 4.86
CA LEU A 174 1.28 -18.07 3.92
C LEU A 174 1.87 -17.24 2.76
N LEU A 175 2.80 -16.34 3.04
CA LEU A 175 3.49 -15.54 2.03
C LEU A 175 4.36 -16.42 1.12
N ARG A 176 5.10 -17.39 1.67
CA ARG A 176 5.83 -18.39 0.89
C ARG A 176 4.91 -19.20 -0.02
N LEU A 177 3.78 -19.66 0.52
CA LEU A 177 2.77 -20.39 -0.27
C LEU A 177 2.24 -19.54 -1.42
N LYS A 178 1.88 -18.27 -1.14
CA LYS A 178 1.40 -17.34 -2.18
C LYS A 178 2.46 -17.08 -3.25
N ALA A 179 3.72 -16.83 -2.86
CA ALA A 179 4.81 -16.62 -3.80
C ALA A 179 5.00 -17.84 -4.73
N ARG A 180 4.91 -19.07 -4.19
CA ARG A 180 5.01 -20.30 -4.99
C ARG A 180 3.78 -20.58 -5.86
N ALA A 181 2.58 -20.22 -5.40
CA ALA A 181 1.38 -20.32 -6.20
C ALA A 181 1.38 -19.32 -7.37
N GLY A 182 2.14 -18.23 -7.23
CA GLY A 182 2.24 -17.16 -8.21
C GLY A 182 1.07 -16.19 -8.16
N ASP A 183 1.16 -15.18 -9.01
CA ASP A 183 0.12 -14.19 -9.24
C ASP A 183 0.14 -13.79 -10.72
N THR A 184 -1.01 -13.40 -11.27
CA THR A 184 -1.08 -12.90 -12.65
C THR A 184 -0.42 -11.52 -12.77
N GLU A 185 -0.34 -10.77 -11.68
CA GLU A 185 0.30 -9.46 -11.62
C GLU A 185 1.67 -9.58 -10.93
N ALA A 186 2.74 -9.33 -11.67
CA ALA A 186 4.11 -9.40 -11.12
C ALA A 186 4.27 -8.51 -9.88
N ALA A 187 3.69 -7.31 -9.87
CA ALA A 187 3.72 -6.38 -8.74
C ALA A 187 3.13 -6.96 -7.45
N VAL A 188 2.13 -7.86 -7.54
CA VAL A 188 1.59 -8.56 -6.36
C VAL A 188 2.61 -9.57 -5.84
N SER A 189 3.26 -10.32 -6.72
CA SER A 189 4.36 -11.22 -6.36
C SER A 189 5.51 -10.44 -5.69
N GLY A 190 5.90 -9.29 -6.24
CA GLY A 190 6.87 -8.38 -5.62
C GLY A 190 6.49 -7.99 -4.19
N GLN A 191 5.24 -7.55 -4.00
CA GLN A 191 4.75 -7.19 -2.67
C GLN A 191 4.78 -8.36 -1.67
N VAL A 192 4.47 -9.58 -2.13
CA VAL A 192 4.53 -10.80 -1.31
C VAL A 192 5.97 -11.10 -0.89
N LEU A 193 6.94 -11.00 -1.80
CA LEU A 193 8.36 -11.22 -1.51
C LEU A 193 8.91 -10.17 -0.54
N GLU A 194 8.54 -8.89 -0.73
CA GLU A 194 8.91 -7.81 0.19
C GLU A 194 8.32 -8.05 1.59
N SER A 195 7.03 -8.41 1.64
CA SER A 195 6.33 -8.73 2.90
C SER A 195 6.94 -9.93 3.61
N LEU A 196 7.43 -10.94 2.86
CA LEU A 196 8.15 -12.07 3.44
C LEU A 196 9.50 -11.64 4.05
N LEU A 197 10.27 -10.81 3.34
CA LEU A 197 11.55 -10.29 3.85
C LEU A 197 11.37 -9.37 5.06
N ALA A 198 10.23 -8.70 5.19
CA ALA A 198 9.90 -7.93 6.39
C ALA A 198 9.74 -8.80 7.64
N ILE A 199 9.32 -10.07 7.49
CA ILE A 199 9.18 -11.03 8.59
C ILE A 199 10.49 -11.80 8.81
N GLU A 200 10.99 -12.47 7.77
CA GLU A 200 12.09 -13.45 7.89
C GLU A 200 13.48 -12.82 7.77
N ARG A 201 13.55 -11.58 7.29
CA ARG A 201 14.80 -10.84 7.08
C ARG A 201 15.81 -11.69 6.30
N ARG A 202 16.98 -11.96 6.92
CA ARG A 202 18.09 -12.69 6.29
C ARG A 202 17.71 -14.14 5.95
N ASP A 203 16.83 -14.76 6.72
CA ASP A 203 16.47 -16.17 6.55
C ASP A 203 15.56 -16.38 5.32
N GLY A 204 14.86 -15.32 4.88
CA GLY A 204 14.05 -15.33 3.66
C GLY A 204 14.84 -15.15 2.36
N LEU A 205 16.11 -14.70 2.43
CA LEU A 205 16.90 -14.38 1.25
C LEU A 205 17.10 -15.56 0.28
N PRO A 206 17.43 -16.79 0.75
CA PRO A 206 17.56 -17.94 -0.16
C PRO A 206 16.26 -18.25 -0.90
N PHE A 207 15.11 -18.03 -0.25
CA PHE A 207 13.80 -18.25 -0.86
C PHE A 207 13.52 -17.20 -1.96
N VAL A 208 13.73 -15.91 -1.67
CA VAL A 208 13.51 -14.83 -2.65
C VAL A 208 14.50 -14.91 -3.81
N ASN A 209 15.74 -15.33 -3.57
CA ASN A 209 16.74 -15.53 -4.61
C ASN A 209 16.29 -16.53 -5.70
N ALA A 210 15.46 -17.52 -5.34
CA ALA A 210 14.92 -18.47 -6.30
C ALA A 210 13.94 -17.86 -7.33
N PHE A 211 13.56 -16.59 -7.17
CA PHE A 211 12.68 -15.87 -8.09
C PHE A 211 13.46 -14.97 -9.06
N LEU A 212 14.80 -14.91 -9.00
CA LEU A 212 15.63 -14.11 -9.92
C LEU A 212 15.88 -14.79 -11.29
N GLU A 213 14.92 -15.57 -11.77
CA GLU A 213 15.05 -16.30 -13.05
C GLU A 213 14.90 -15.34 -14.26
N PRO A 214 15.88 -15.26 -15.17
CA PRO A 214 15.80 -14.33 -16.30
C PRO A 214 14.63 -14.61 -17.24
N GLY A 215 13.90 -13.56 -17.63
CA GLY A 215 12.78 -13.63 -18.57
C GLY A 215 11.40 -13.77 -17.92
N ASP A 216 11.34 -13.84 -16.58
CA ASP A 216 10.12 -13.74 -15.79
C ASP A 216 9.95 -12.31 -15.26
N ALA A 217 8.78 -11.70 -15.45
CA ALA A 217 8.45 -10.39 -14.89
C ALA A 217 8.54 -10.38 -13.35
N VAL A 218 8.34 -11.53 -12.69
CA VAL A 218 8.52 -11.68 -11.24
C VAL A 218 9.99 -11.50 -10.83
N ALA A 219 10.95 -11.75 -11.70
CA ALA A 219 12.36 -11.59 -11.38
C ALA A 219 12.75 -10.12 -11.17
N GLU A 220 12.15 -9.21 -11.94
CA GLU A 220 12.32 -7.77 -11.75
C GLU A 220 11.83 -7.34 -10.36
N GLU A 221 10.65 -7.81 -9.99
CA GLU A 221 10.03 -7.55 -8.71
C GLU A 221 10.81 -8.17 -7.54
N ALA A 222 11.38 -9.37 -7.72
CA ALA A 222 12.25 -9.99 -6.75
C ALA A 222 13.55 -9.18 -6.54
N ALA A 223 14.13 -8.63 -7.61
CA ALA A 223 15.31 -7.77 -7.51
C ALA A 223 15.01 -6.47 -6.73
N LEU A 224 13.83 -5.88 -6.97
CA LEU A 224 13.35 -4.71 -6.22
C LEU A 224 13.09 -5.05 -4.75
N ALA A 225 12.45 -6.18 -4.45
CA ALA A 225 12.21 -6.63 -3.07
C ALA A 225 13.52 -6.88 -2.30
N LEU A 226 14.53 -7.48 -2.93
CA LEU A 226 15.85 -7.66 -2.35
C LEU A 226 16.52 -6.31 -2.03
N GLY A 227 16.48 -5.37 -2.97
CA GLY A 227 16.96 -4.00 -2.75
C GLY A 227 16.23 -3.29 -1.61
N GLY A 228 14.89 -3.35 -1.63
CA GLY A 228 14.00 -2.75 -0.63
C GLY A 228 14.19 -3.30 0.78
N SER A 229 14.65 -4.55 0.93
CA SER A 229 14.94 -5.15 2.23
C SER A 229 16.06 -4.45 3.01
N ARG A 230 16.95 -3.72 2.30
CA ARG A 230 18.15 -3.05 2.86
C ARG A 230 19.05 -3.97 3.68
N LEU A 231 19.04 -5.26 3.37
CA LEU A 231 19.95 -6.24 3.97
C LEU A 231 21.25 -6.30 3.18
N ALA A 232 22.40 -6.11 3.84
CA ALA A 232 23.70 -6.18 3.19
C ALA A 232 23.94 -7.48 2.37
N PRO A 233 23.50 -8.68 2.84
CA PRO A 233 23.60 -9.90 2.01
C PRO A 233 22.69 -9.92 0.77
N ALA A 234 21.59 -9.14 0.75
CA ALA A 234 20.76 -9.02 -0.45
C ALA A 234 21.48 -8.26 -1.56
N VAL A 235 22.32 -7.28 -1.20
CA VAL A 235 23.20 -6.58 -2.14
C VAL A 235 24.19 -7.54 -2.79
N ASP A 236 24.76 -8.46 -2.02
CA ASP A 236 25.66 -9.49 -2.55
C ASP A 236 24.94 -10.35 -3.60
N LEU A 237 23.69 -10.77 -3.33
CA LEU A 237 22.86 -11.51 -4.30
C LEU A 237 22.61 -10.72 -5.58
N LEU A 238 22.28 -9.43 -5.48
CA LEU A 238 22.06 -8.57 -6.65
C LEU A 238 23.34 -8.37 -7.49
N LEU A 239 24.49 -8.17 -6.83
CA LEU A 239 25.79 -8.05 -7.49
C LEU A 239 26.23 -9.35 -8.17
N GLU A 240 25.98 -10.51 -7.56
CA GLU A 240 26.23 -11.81 -8.20
C GLU A 240 25.30 -12.03 -9.40
N THR A 241 24.00 -11.74 -9.23
CA THR A 241 22.99 -11.88 -10.30
C THR A 241 23.33 -10.99 -11.50
N TRP A 242 23.83 -9.78 -11.27
CA TRP A 242 24.23 -8.85 -12.33
C TRP A 242 25.23 -9.44 -13.32
N LYS A 243 26.17 -10.28 -12.85
CA LYS A 243 27.24 -10.88 -13.68
C LYS A 243 26.66 -11.74 -14.81
N THR A 244 25.56 -12.43 -14.54
CA THR A 244 24.91 -13.34 -15.49
C THR A 244 23.62 -12.76 -16.09
N ALA A 245 23.09 -11.67 -15.54
CA ALA A 245 21.85 -11.04 -15.98
C ALA A 245 21.86 -10.68 -17.48
N ARG A 246 20.73 -10.96 -18.15
CA ARG A 246 20.45 -10.65 -19.56
C ARG A 246 19.07 -9.99 -19.65
N GLY A 247 18.81 -9.32 -20.77
CA GLY A 247 17.60 -8.50 -20.94
C GLY A 247 17.79 -7.09 -20.36
N ALA A 248 17.22 -6.08 -21.03
CA ALA A 248 17.37 -4.70 -20.61
C ALA A 248 16.58 -4.40 -19.33
N GLU A 249 15.33 -4.87 -19.26
CA GLU A 249 14.38 -4.61 -18.16
C GLU A 249 14.88 -5.25 -16.86
N PHE A 250 15.21 -6.54 -16.87
CA PHE A 250 15.77 -7.21 -15.70
C PHE A 250 17.09 -6.61 -15.19
N ARG A 251 17.98 -6.20 -16.10
CA ARG A 251 19.21 -5.50 -15.72
C ARG A 251 18.90 -4.16 -15.05
N GLU A 252 17.97 -3.40 -15.60
CA GLU A 252 17.53 -2.14 -15.01
C GLU A 252 16.92 -2.34 -13.62
N ALA A 253 16.08 -3.37 -13.43
CA ALA A 253 15.51 -3.71 -12.14
C ALA A 253 16.59 -4.02 -11.08
N ILE A 254 17.65 -4.76 -11.45
CA ILE A 254 18.79 -5.01 -10.54
C ILE A 254 19.48 -3.70 -10.14
N LEU A 255 19.75 -2.80 -11.09
CA LEU A 255 20.39 -1.50 -10.79
C LEU A 255 19.51 -0.61 -9.91
N ARG A 256 18.19 -0.62 -10.14
CA ARG A 256 17.22 0.06 -9.27
C ARG A 256 17.21 -0.54 -7.87
N GLY A 257 17.20 -1.87 -7.75
CA GLY A 257 17.31 -2.58 -6.47
C GLY A 257 18.58 -2.20 -5.69
N LEU A 258 19.73 -2.16 -6.38
CA LEU A 258 21.00 -1.70 -5.80
C LEU A 258 20.92 -0.25 -5.30
N SER A 259 20.28 0.65 -6.05
CA SER A 259 20.08 2.05 -5.63
C SER A 259 19.18 2.17 -4.39
N ILE A 260 18.05 1.46 -4.36
CA ILE A 260 17.08 1.48 -3.25
C ILE A 260 17.67 0.88 -1.97
N SER A 261 18.64 -0.04 -2.08
CA SER A 261 19.33 -0.64 -0.93
C SER A 261 20.07 0.36 -0.06
N ARG A 262 20.51 1.48 -0.65
CA ARG A 262 21.36 2.51 -0.02
C ARG A 262 22.67 1.97 0.60
N ASP A 263 23.15 0.81 0.16
CA ASP A 263 24.43 0.24 0.58
C ASP A 263 25.59 0.92 -0.18
N ASP A 264 26.63 1.35 0.54
CA ASP A 264 27.77 2.07 -0.04
C ASP A 264 28.45 1.27 -1.17
N ARG A 265 28.49 -0.07 -1.07
CA ARG A 265 29.08 -0.93 -2.12
C ARG A 265 28.21 -0.94 -3.37
N ALA A 266 26.89 -0.95 -3.20
CA ALA A 266 25.94 -0.85 -4.31
C ALA A 266 26.07 0.50 -5.02
N ILE A 267 26.18 1.60 -4.26
CA ILE A 267 26.36 2.94 -4.81
C ILE A 267 27.71 3.07 -5.53
N ALA A 268 28.80 2.57 -4.94
CA ALA A 268 30.12 2.59 -5.57
C ALA A 268 30.13 1.79 -6.89
N PHE A 269 29.46 0.63 -6.90
CA PHE A 269 29.27 -0.16 -8.11
C PHE A 269 28.48 0.61 -9.19
N LEU A 270 27.37 1.26 -8.84
CA LEU A 270 26.58 2.06 -9.77
C LEU A 270 27.38 3.24 -10.34
N GLN A 271 28.20 3.91 -9.52
CA GLN A 271 29.07 5.00 -9.97
C GLN A 271 30.13 4.52 -10.97
N ALA A 272 30.80 3.40 -10.67
CA ALA A 272 31.76 2.79 -11.59
C ALA A 272 31.08 2.39 -12.92
N LEU A 273 29.90 1.76 -12.85
CA LEU A 273 29.15 1.37 -14.04
C LEU A 273 28.68 2.57 -14.86
N ALA A 274 28.29 3.68 -14.22
CA ALA A 274 27.91 4.92 -14.89
C ALA A 274 29.07 5.61 -15.62
N ALA A 275 30.32 5.38 -15.17
CA ALA A 275 31.53 5.96 -15.75
C ALA A 275 32.12 5.08 -16.86
N GLU A 276 32.19 3.76 -16.63
CA GLU A 276 32.99 2.83 -17.44
C GLU A 276 32.15 1.74 -18.13
N GLY A 277 30.86 1.66 -17.80
CA GLY A 277 29.95 0.66 -18.36
C GLY A 277 29.65 0.85 -19.84
N ARG A 278 29.09 -0.19 -20.45
CA ARG A 278 28.53 -0.09 -21.81
C ARG A 278 27.46 1.01 -21.84
N PRO A 279 27.27 1.74 -22.96
CA PRO A 279 26.41 2.91 -23.00
C PRO A 279 25.01 2.72 -22.39
N GLN A 280 24.36 1.57 -22.66
CA GLN A 280 23.05 1.24 -22.10
C GLN A 280 23.09 1.00 -20.59
N ASP A 281 24.06 0.22 -20.10
CA ASP A 281 24.22 -0.07 -18.68
C ASP A 281 24.62 1.21 -17.89
N ALA A 282 25.47 2.05 -18.48
CA ALA A 282 25.89 3.32 -17.90
C ALA A 282 24.72 4.30 -17.80
N ALA A 283 23.85 4.38 -18.82
CA ALA A 283 22.64 5.19 -18.77
C ALA A 283 21.66 4.71 -17.68
N ALA A 284 21.42 3.39 -17.60
CA ALA A 284 20.57 2.81 -16.57
C ALA A 284 21.13 3.03 -15.15
N ALA A 285 22.45 2.94 -14.97
CA ALA A 285 23.11 3.23 -13.70
C ALA A 285 22.94 4.70 -13.26
N ARG A 286 23.02 5.65 -14.20
CA ARG A 286 22.76 7.08 -13.92
C ARG A 286 21.31 7.32 -13.48
N ALA A 287 20.35 6.74 -14.21
CA ALA A 287 18.94 6.82 -13.83
C ALA A 287 18.69 6.23 -12.44
N ALA A 288 19.32 5.09 -12.11
CA ALA A 288 19.24 4.51 -10.78
C ALA A 288 19.84 5.41 -9.70
N LEU A 289 20.97 6.09 -9.95
CA LEU A 289 21.58 7.05 -9.02
C LEU A 289 20.74 8.31 -8.80
N GLU A 290 20.03 8.80 -9.82
CA GLU A 290 19.10 9.94 -9.68
C GLU A 290 17.95 9.63 -8.71
N LEU A 291 17.41 8.40 -8.76
CA LEU A 291 16.40 7.92 -7.80
C LEU A 291 16.93 7.92 -6.36
N PHE A 292 18.23 7.67 -6.15
CA PHE A 292 18.83 7.75 -4.82
C PHE A 292 18.88 9.19 -4.31
N LEU A 293 19.22 10.15 -5.17
CA LEU A 293 19.37 11.56 -4.81
C LEU A 293 18.02 12.22 -4.48
N SER A 294 17.00 12.00 -5.31
CA SER A 294 15.65 12.56 -5.08
C SER A 294 15.03 12.06 -3.77
N ASN A 295 15.32 10.80 -3.40
CA ASN A 295 14.86 10.20 -2.15
C ASN A 295 15.64 10.64 -0.89
N ARG A 296 16.77 11.37 -1.05
CA ARG A 296 17.49 12.00 0.08
C ARG A 296 16.97 13.40 0.41
N GLU A 297 16.39 14.10 -0.56
CA GLU A 297 15.84 15.45 -0.35
C GLU A 297 14.49 15.44 0.39
N HIS A 298 13.84 14.28 0.47
CA HIS A 298 12.52 14.09 1.09
C HIS A 298 12.55 13.30 2.42
N ALA A 299 13.73 12.94 2.94
CA ALA A 299 13.91 12.19 4.19
C ALA A 299 14.61 13.06 5.24
#